data_AF-A0A3M1HH06-F1
#
_entry.id   AF-A0A3M1HH06-F1
#
_cell.length_a   1.000
_cell.length_b   1.000
_cell.length_c   1.000
_cell.angle_alpha   90.00
_cell.angle_beta   90.00
_cell.angle_gamma   90.00
#
_symmetry.space_group_name_H-M   'P 1'
#
loop_
_entity.id
_entity.type
_entity.pdbx_description
1 polymer ?
#
loop_
_entity_poly.entity_id
_entity_poly.type
_entity_poly.pdbx_seq_one_letter_code
_entity_poly.pdbx_strand_id
1 'polypeptide(L)'
;MEEKVDGYNVRFVRVGRRIVGFSRGGFVCPFATDRARDWFPRALWRTYPDLVVCAEVAGPETPHADAHPRYIQEDAQAFVFDMMRINSPEFLPREEVYALADRFGLTTVERLGRIRASDEGALERWLRRYEDEGREGFVFKGKTRVKYVTKFSAIEDVQAGAPELMELPAEFFTLRVLRLALALAEAGEDPARYAERLGRAFLEPLLEAVHAFAQTGHFHRIYRCRVHSRRAAEEILSHFRHEAHLRVRKLSLARGADGMWRLAFAREPVRLAGLVHHLLKGGAMFD
;
A
#
# COMPACT_ATOMS: atom_id res chain seq x y z
N MET A 1 10.87 -17.16 -3.58
CA MET A 1 11.00 -15.83 -2.99
C MET A 1 10.48 -14.85 -4.02
N GLU A 2 9.65 -13.92 -3.59
CA GLU A 2 9.05 -12.90 -4.43
C GLU A 2 9.23 -11.54 -3.77
N GLU A 3 9.23 -10.48 -4.57
CA GLU A 3 9.12 -9.12 -4.06
C GLU A 3 7.85 -8.95 -3.20
N LYS A 4 8.01 -8.25 -2.09
CA LYS A 4 6.89 -7.63 -1.40
C LYS A 4 6.73 -6.22 -1.97
N VAL A 5 5.67 -6.02 -2.75
CA VAL A 5 5.32 -4.70 -3.30
C VAL A 5 4.57 -3.93 -2.22
N ASP A 6 4.92 -2.66 -2.05
CA ASP A 6 4.24 -1.74 -1.14
C ASP A 6 3.03 -1.13 -1.82
N GLY A 7 1.85 -1.29 -1.24
CA GLY A 7 0.58 -0.94 -1.84
C GLY A 7 -0.56 -1.47 -1.01
N TYR A 8 -1.67 -1.82 -1.67
CA TYR A 8 -2.77 -2.47 -0.98
C TYR A 8 -3.29 -3.71 -1.72
N ASN A 9 -3.63 -4.69 -0.90
CA ASN A 9 -4.15 -5.98 -1.34
C ASN A 9 -5.53 -5.85 -1.98
N VAL A 10 -5.66 -6.41 -3.19
CA VAL A 10 -6.93 -6.55 -3.90
C VAL A 10 -7.11 -7.98 -4.42
N ARG A 11 -8.31 -8.52 -4.22
CA ARG A 11 -8.77 -9.78 -4.81
C ARG A 11 -9.73 -9.49 -5.97
N PHE A 12 -9.37 -9.89 -7.18
CA PHE A 12 -10.17 -9.70 -8.38
C PHE A 12 -10.89 -10.99 -8.75
N VAL A 13 -12.20 -10.88 -8.99
CA VAL A 13 -13.04 -11.98 -9.44
C VAL A 13 -13.99 -11.49 -10.53
N ARG A 14 -14.49 -12.42 -11.36
CA ARG A 14 -15.55 -12.09 -12.32
C ARG A 14 -16.92 -12.28 -11.69
N VAL A 15 -17.72 -11.22 -11.68
CA VAL A 15 -19.14 -11.24 -11.29
C VAL A 15 -19.98 -10.83 -12.49
N GLY A 16 -20.70 -11.79 -13.07
CA GLY A 16 -21.42 -11.61 -14.33
C GLY A 16 -20.48 -11.18 -15.46
N ARG A 17 -20.68 -9.97 -15.99
CA ARG A 17 -19.87 -9.40 -17.08
C ARG A 17 -18.74 -8.47 -16.60
N ARG A 18 -18.59 -8.27 -15.29
CA ARG A 18 -17.63 -7.32 -14.70
C ARG A 18 -16.54 -8.05 -13.94
N ILE A 19 -15.36 -7.47 -13.90
CA ILE A 19 -14.31 -7.83 -12.95
C ILE A 19 -14.50 -6.92 -11.74
N VAL A 20 -14.55 -7.49 -10.54
CA VAL A 20 -14.79 -6.77 -9.29
C VAL A 20 -13.56 -6.95 -8.41
N GLY A 21 -13.02 -5.84 -7.90
CA GLY A 21 -11.90 -5.82 -6.96
C GLY A 21 -12.40 -5.70 -5.52
N PHE A 22 -11.97 -6.62 -4.66
CA PHE A 22 -12.28 -6.62 -3.24
C PHE A 22 -11.04 -6.23 -2.44
N SER A 23 -11.19 -5.25 -1.55
CA SER A 23 -10.13 -4.88 -0.60
C SER A 23 -9.86 -6.03 0.38
N ARG A 24 -8.77 -5.89 1.15
CA ARG A 24 -8.44 -6.83 2.22
C ARG A 24 -9.59 -7.05 3.22
N GLY A 25 -10.31 -5.98 3.57
CA GLY A 25 -11.49 -6.03 4.45
C GLY A 25 -12.73 -6.68 3.85
N GLY A 26 -12.70 -7.07 2.57
CA GLY A 26 -13.83 -7.69 1.89
C GLY A 26 -14.83 -6.72 1.25
N PHE A 27 -14.51 -5.42 1.25
CA PHE A 27 -15.34 -4.41 0.59
C PHE A 27 -15.04 -4.34 -0.91
N VAL A 28 -16.06 -4.06 -1.72
CA VAL A 28 -15.85 -3.74 -3.13
C VAL A 28 -15.09 -2.41 -3.22
N CYS A 29 -13.89 -2.46 -3.79
CA CYS A 29 -13.06 -1.28 -4.03
C CYS A 29 -13.49 -0.64 -5.36
N PRO A 30 -14.08 0.57 -5.36
CA PRO A 30 -14.57 1.18 -6.60
C PRO A 30 -13.44 1.50 -7.57
N PHE A 31 -12.29 1.97 -7.06
CA PHE A 31 -11.11 2.25 -7.86
C PHE A 31 -10.58 0.99 -8.56
N ALA A 32 -10.25 -0.05 -7.80
CA ALA A 32 -9.70 -1.26 -8.38
C ALA A 32 -10.69 -1.94 -9.33
N THR A 33 -11.99 -1.90 -9.03
CA THR A 33 -13.05 -2.42 -9.92
C THR A 33 -13.10 -1.67 -11.25
N ASP A 34 -13.01 -0.35 -11.24
CA ASP A 34 -13.02 0.47 -12.46
C ASP A 34 -11.74 0.26 -13.29
N ARG A 35 -10.59 0.14 -12.63
CA ARG A 35 -9.24 -0.02 -13.23
C ARG A 35 -8.89 -1.45 -13.62
N ALA A 36 -9.62 -2.47 -13.15
CA ALA A 36 -9.32 -3.88 -13.40
C ALA A 36 -9.15 -4.24 -14.89
N ARG A 37 -9.85 -3.54 -15.79
CA ARG A 37 -9.75 -3.77 -17.24
C ARG A 37 -8.41 -3.34 -17.85
N ASP A 38 -7.67 -2.48 -17.17
CA ASP A 38 -6.36 -2.00 -17.61
C ASP A 38 -5.28 -3.03 -17.26
N TRP A 39 -5.50 -3.81 -16.21
CA TRP A 39 -4.51 -4.74 -15.67
C TRP A 39 -4.74 -6.19 -16.11
N PHE A 40 -5.98 -6.56 -16.43
CA PHE A 40 -6.33 -7.95 -16.69
C PHE A 40 -7.10 -8.15 -18.00
N PRO A 41 -6.64 -9.06 -18.88
CA PRO A 41 -7.38 -9.39 -20.09
C PRO A 41 -8.67 -10.15 -19.76
N ARG A 42 -9.78 -9.79 -20.40
CA ARG A 42 -11.07 -10.49 -20.25
C ARG A 42 -10.99 -11.99 -20.56
N ALA A 43 -10.06 -12.40 -21.42
CA ALA A 43 -9.84 -13.79 -21.79
C ALA A 43 -9.47 -14.68 -20.59
N LEU A 44 -8.86 -14.12 -19.54
CA LEU A 44 -8.49 -14.85 -18.32
C LEU A 44 -9.71 -15.52 -17.70
N TRP A 45 -10.72 -14.73 -17.31
CA TRP A 45 -11.95 -15.25 -16.69
C TRP A 45 -12.95 -15.86 -17.68
N ARG A 46 -12.77 -15.69 -18.99
CA ARG A 46 -13.49 -16.51 -19.97
C ARG A 46 -13.00 -17.96 -19.93
N THR A 47 -11.71 -18.15 -19.71
CA THR A 47 -11.07 -19.48 -19.65
C THR A 47 -11.15 -20.09 -18.25
N TYR A 48 -10.97 -19.25 -17.21
CA TYR A 48 -10.96 -19.65 -15.80
C TYR A 48 -12.00 -18.83 -15.02
N PRO A 49 -13.29 -19.18 -15.15
CA PRO A 49 -14.40 -18.37 -14.63
C PRO A 49 -14.45 -18.26 -13.11
N ASP A 50 -13.85 -19.22 -12.41
CA ASP A 50 -13.79 -19.38 -10.96
C ASP A 50 -12.49 -18.83 -10.35
N LEU A 51 -11.58 -18.27 -11.17
CA LEU A 51 -10.30 -17.77 -10.71
C LEU A 51 -10.46 -16.52 -9.85
N VAL A 52 -9.77 -16.49 -8.72
CA VAL A 52 -9.55 -15.29 -7.91
C VAL A 52 -8.10 -14.87 -8.13
N VAL A 53 -7.88 -13.66 -8.64
CA VAL A 53 -6.53 -13.10 -8.80
C VAL A 53 -6.22 -12.23 -7.59
N CYS A 54 -5.15 -12.54 -6.86
CA CYS A 54 -4.66 -11.74 -5.76
C CYS A 54 -3.50 -10.87 -6.27
N ALA A 55 -3.67 -9.55 -6.20
CA ALA A 55 -2.68 -8.60 -6.65
C ALA A 55 -2.52 -7.46 -5.66
N GLU A 56 -1.32 -6.90 -5.65
CA GLU A 56 -1.03 -5.66 -4.94
C GLU A 56 -1.28 -4.51 -5.91
N VAL A 57 -2.15 -3.57 -5.55
CA VAL A 57 -2.34 -2.35 -6.33
C VAL A 57 -1.47 -1.26 -5.73
N ALA A 58 -0.56 -0.73 -6.53
CA ALA A 58 0.50 0.16 -6.07
C ALA A 58 0.77 1.28 -7.07
N GLY A 59 1.16 2.45 -6.55
CA GLY A 59 1.54 3.61 -7.35
C GLY A 59 1.19 4.94 -6.67
N PRO A 60 1.74 6.06 -7.15
CA PRO A 60 1.55 7.38 -6.57
C PRO A 60 0.12 7.92 -6.71
N GLU A 61 -0.69 7.36 -7.63
CA GLU A 61 -2.06 7.81 -7.85
C GLU A 61 -3.11 6.76 -7.44
N THR A 62 -2.88 6.12 -6.29
CA THR A 62 -3.88 5.27 -5.64
C THR A 62 -4.69 6.06 -4.62
N PRO A 63 -5.96 5.68 -4.39
CA PRO A 63 -6.75 6.27 -3.33
C PRO A 63 -6.56 5.52 -2.01
N HIS A 64 -5.46 4.83 -1.72
CA HIS A 64 -5.34 4.09 -0.45
C HIS A 64 -3.95 4.17 0.15
N ALA A 65 -2.91 3.99 -0.67
CA ALA A 65 -1.55 3.85 -0.18
C ALA A 65 -0.87 5.21 -0.06
N ASP A 66 -0.21 5.40 1.08
CA ASP A 66 0.56 6.60 1.42
C ASP A 66 2.02 6.51 0.98
N ALA A 67 2.51 5.28 0.90
CA ALA A 67 3.79 4.90 0.32
C ALA A 67 3.52 4.06 -0.95
N HIS A 68 4.49 4.06 -1.86
CA HIS A 68 4.42 3.30 -3.10
C HIS A 68 5.83 2.95 -3.57
N PRO A 69 5.98 1.95 -4.44
CA PRO A 69 7.28 1.53 -4.93
C PRO A 69 7.88 2.64 -5.79
N ARG A 70 9.14 2.99 -5.53
CA ARG A 70 9.85 4.10 -6.21
C ARG A 70 9.98 3.93 -7.72
N TYR A 71 9.86 2.71 -8.24
CA TYR A 71 9.91 2.45 -9.67
C TYR A 71 8.59 2.76 -10.39
N ILE A 72 7.51 3.09 -9.67
CA ILE A 72 6.24 3.53 -10.26
C ILE A 72 6.15 5.05 -10.14
N GLN A 73 6.36 5.74 -11.27
CA GLN A 73 6.46 7.20 -11.30
C GLN A 73 5.11 7.90 -11.51
N GLU A 74 4.12 7.19 -12.07
CA GLU A 74 2.78 7.73 -12.27
C GLU A 74 1.71 6.66 -12.17
N ASP A 75 0.47 7.10 -12.01
CA ASP A 75 -0.72 6.26 -12.00
C ASP A 75 -0.66 5.11 -10.97
N ALA A 76 -1.26 3.96 -11.29
CA ALA A 76 -1.28 2.76 -10.47
C ALA A 76 -1.23 1.50 -11.34
N GLN A 77 -0.58 0.46 -10.82
CA GLN A 77 -0.45 -0.84 -11.45
C GLN A 77 -0.86 -1.95 -10.48
N ALA A 78 -1.36 -3.07 -11.01
CA ALA A 78 -1.63 -4.28 -10.23
C ALA A 78 -0.53 -5.32 -10.46
N PHE A 79 0.08 -5.80 -9.38
CA PHE A 79 1.12 -6.82 -9.39
C PHE A 79 0.55 -8.13 -8.84
N VAL A 80 0.32 -9.10 -9.71
CA VAL A 80 -0.16 -10.42 -9.30
C VAL A 80 0.91 -11.13 -8.48
N PHE A 81 0.54 -11.56 -7.29
CA PHE A 81 1.40 -12.37 -6.42
C PHE A 81 0.77 -13.73 -6.08
N ASP A 82 -0.54 -13.89 -6.23
CA ASP A 82 -1.24 -15.13 -5.92
C ASP A 82 -2.51 -15.32 -6.75
N MET A 83 -2.99 -16.56 -6.78
CA MET A 83 -4.29 -16.90 -7.32
C MET A 83 -4.94 -17.99 -6.47
N MET A 84 -6.27 -17.96 -6.42
CA MET A 84 -7.12 -18.92 -5.71
C MET A 84 -8.29 -19.33 -6.60
N ARG A 85 -9.11 -20.27 -6.13
CA ARG A 85 -10.41 -20.60 -6.72
C ARG A 85 -11.54 -20.12 -5.81
N ILE A 86 -12.65 -19.70 -6.40
CA ILE A 86 -13.87 -19.39 -5.65
C ILE A 86 -14.25 -20.62 -4.81
N ASN A 87 -14.66 -20.39 -3.56
CA ASN A 87 -15.00 -21.42 -2.58
C ASN A 87 -13.84 -22.35 -2.18
N SER A 88 -12.59 -21.98 -2.46
CA SER A 88 -11.42 -22.66 -1.92
C SER A 88 -10.57 -21.70 -1.07
N PRO A 89 -10.15 -22.11 0.14
CA PRO A 89 -9.20 -21.34 0.93
C PRO A 89 -7.76 -21.50 0.42
N GLU A 90 -7.52 -22.39 -0.54
CA GLU A 90 -6.17 -22.74 -0.99
C GLU A 90 -5.66 -21.80 -2.09
N PHE A 91 -4.35 -21.59 -2.09
CA PHE A 91 -3.65 -20.93 -3.17
C PHE A 91 -3.22 -21.94 -4.23
N LEU A 92 -3.26 -21.55 -5.51
CA LEU A 92 -2.73 -22.37 -6.58
C LEU A 92 -1.22 -22.62 -6.40
N PRO A 93 -0.68 -23.74 -6.91
CA PRO A 93 0.77 -23.96 -6.98
C PRO A 93 1.49 -22.80 -7.69
N ARG A 94 2.72 -22.49 -7.28
CA ARG A 94 3.48 -21.35 -7.86
C ARG A 94 3.73 -21.48 -9.35
N GLU A 95 4.03 -22.69 -9.80
CA GLU A 95 4.22 -22.99 -11.21
C GLU A 95 2.95 -22.71 -12.02
N GLU A 96 1.76 -23.03 -11.47
CA GLU A 96 0.48 -22.71 -12.11
C GLU A 96 0.22 -21.20 -12.15
N VAL A 97 0.49 -20.47 -11.05
CA VAL A 97 0.34 -19.00 -11.03
C VAL A 97 1.24 -18.34 -12.06
N TYR A 98 2.51 -18.75 -12.15
CA TYR A 98 3.45 -18.18 -13.12
C TYR A 98 3.05 -18.54 -14.56
N ALA A 99 2.68 -19.79 -14.82
CA ALA A 99 2.22 -20.21 -16.15
C ALA A 99 0.97 -19.43 -16.60
N LEU A 100 0.01 -19.19 -15.69
CA LEU A 100 -1.17 -18.36 -15.98
C LEU A 100 -0.77 -16.90 -16.21
N ALA A 101 0.09 -16.34 -15.36
CA ALA A 101 0.55 -14.97 -15.52
C ALA A 101 1.25 -14.77 -16.88
N ASP A 102 2.16 -15.67 -17.25
CA ASP A 102 2.90 -15.59 -18.52
C ASP A 102 1.96 -15.79 -19.71
N ARG A 103 1.05 -16.78 -19.65
CA ARG A 103 0.07 -17.05 -20.71
C ARG A 103 -0.86 -15.88 -21.01
N PHE A 104 -1.26 -15.13 -19.98
CA PHE A 104 -2.19 -14.02 -20.12
C PHE A 104 -1.50 -12.64 -20.08
N GLY A 105 -0.17 -12.59 -20.03
CA GLY A 105 0.58 -11.34 -19.98
C GLY A 105 0.27 -10.50 -18.73
N LEU A 106 0.07 -11.13 -17.58
CA LEU A 106 -0.22 -10.43 -16.33
C LEU A 106 1.07 -9.86 -15.74
N THR A 107 1.03 -8.61 -15.27
CA THR A 107 2.11 -8.06 -14.46
C THR A 107 2.17 -8.82 -13.13
N THR A 108 3.33 -9.38 -12.79
CA THR A 108 3.59 -10.02 -11.49
C THR A 108 4.57 -9.22 -10.67
N VAL A 109 4.60 -9.48 -9.36
CA VAL A 109 5.73 -9.11 -8.50
C VAL A 109 7.05 -9.69 -9.02
N GLU A 110 8.21 -9.09 -8.70
CA GLU A 110 9.51 -9.63 -9.13
C GLU A 110 9.69 -11.07 -8.60
N ARG A 111 9.99 -11.99 -9.53
CA ARG A 111 10.17 -13.41 -9.24
C ARG A 111 11.65 -13.69 -8.97
N LEU A 112 12.04 -13.68 -7.70
CA LEU A 112 13.44 -13.78 -7.27
C LEU A 112 13.98 -15.22 -7.26
N GLY A 113 13.11 -16.20 -7.52
CA GLY A 113 13.48 -17.61 -7.68
C GLY A 113 13.32 -18.45 -6.41
N ARG A 114 13.82 -19.68 -6.46
CA ARG A 114 13.83 -20.62 -5.32
C ARG A 114 15.07 -20.37 -4.48
N ILE A 115 14.90 -20.39 -3.17
CA ILE A 115 15.97 -20.19 -2.19
C ILE A 115 15.89 -21.28 -1.12
N ARG A 116 17.04 -21.71 -0.61
CA ARG A 116 17.22 -22.64 0.50
C ARG A 116 17.85 -21.89 1.68
N ALA A 117 17.81 -22.48 2.85
CA ALA A 117 18.46 -21.91 4.04
C ALA A 117 19.98 -21.71 3.84
N SER A 118 20.63 -22.55 3.02
CA SER A 118 22.06 -22.44 2.68
C SER A 118 22.42 -21.27 1.75
N ASP A 119 21.44 -20.57 1.20
CA ASP A 119 21.67 -19.55 0.16
C ASP A 119 21.82 -18.13 0.75
N GLU A 120 22.39 -18.01 1.96
CA GLU A 120 22.53 -16.76 2.72
C GLU A 120 23.15 -15.63 1.90
N GLY A 121 24.26 -15.92 1.19
CA GLY A 121 24.93 -14.91 0.37
C GLY A 121 24.08 -14.40 -0.80
N ALA A 122 23.12 -15.18 -1.31
CA ALA A 122 22.17 -14.70 -2.31
C ALA A 122 21.12 -13.79 -1.68
N LEU A 123 20.60 -14.17 -0.50
CA LEU A 123 19.65 -13.36 0.25
C LEU A 123 20.24 -11.99 0.60
N GLU A 124 21.48 -11.95 1.06
CA GLU A 124 22.15 -10.69 1.37
C GLU A 124 22.29 -9.77 0.15
N ARG A 125 22.62 -10.32 -1.03
CA ARG A 125 22.70 -9.52 -2.26
C ARG A 125 21.35 -8.93 -2.62
N TRP A 126 20.28 -9.71 -2.48
CA TRP A 126 18.92 -9.22 -2.70
C TRP A 126 18.54 -8.15 -1.69
N LEU A 127 18.83 -8.37 -0.41
CA LEU A 127 18.54 -7.41 0.66
C LEU A 127 19.27 -6.08 0.41
N ARG A 128 20.57 -6.11 0.13
CA ARG A 128 21.36 -4.91 -0.21
C ARG A 128 20.75 -4.15 -1.39
N ARG A 129 20.45 -4.86 -2.50
CA ARG A 129 19.78 -4.25 -3.66
C ARG A 129 18.45 -3.58 -3.28
N TYR A 130 17.63 -4.23 -2.45
CA TYR A 130 16.32 -3.71 -2.06
C TYR A 130 16.42 -2.52 -1.09
N GLU A 131 17.42 -2.50 -0.21
CA GLU A 131 17.74 -1.33 0.63
C GLU A 131 18.15 -0.14 -0.25
N ASP A 132 19.05 -0.36 -1.21
CA ASP A 132 19.57 0.68 -2.11
C ASP A 132 18.46 1.25 -3.02
N GLU A 133 17.58 0.38 -3.53
CA GLU A 133 16.45 0.75 -4.39
C GLU A 133 15.24 1.30 -3.61
N GLY A 134 15.26 1.24 -2.26
CA GLY A 134 14.14 1.66 -1.43
C GLY A 134 12.88 0.81 -1.62
N ARG A 135 13.04 -0.52 -1.69
CA ARG A 135 11.94 -1.49 -1.83
C ARG A 135 11.51 -2.05 -0.48
N GLU A 136 10.27 -2.53 -0.43
CA GLU A 136 9.66 -2.96 0.83
C GLU A 136 10.31 -4.21 1.42
N GLY A 137 10.55 -5.24 0.61
CA GLY A 137 11.18 -6.48 1.04
C GLY A 137 10.70 -7.70 0.28
N PHE A 138 10.56 -8.82 0.98
CA PHE A 138 10.35 -10.14 0.38
C PHE A 138 9.18 -10.91 1.00
N VAL A 139 8.59 -11.78 0.18
CA VAL A 139 7.70 -12.85 0.62
C VAL A 139 8.32 -14.21 0.27
N PHE A 140 8.60 -15.00 1.30
CA PHE A 140 9.00 -16.39 1.19
C PHE A 140 7.75 -17.26 1.16
N LYS A 141 7.61 -18.07 0.09
CA LYS A 141 6.46 -18.93 -0.14
C LYS A 141 6.91 -20.39 -0.20
N GLY A 142 6.74 -21.11 0.91
CA GLY A 142 7.00 -22.54 1.04
C GLY A 142 5.79 -23.26 1.65
N LYS A 143 6.02 -24.20 2.58
CA LYS A 143 4.93 -24.78 3.40
C LYS A 143 4.20 -23.72 4.21
N THR A 144 4.96 -22.74 4.70
CA THR A 144 4.46 -21.52 5.33
C THR A 144 4.84 -20.32 4.48
N ARG A 145 4.18 -19.20 4.76
CA ARG A 145 4.44 -17.92 4.10
C ARG A 145 5.00 -16.95 5.14
N VAL A 146 6.18 -16.42 4.87
CA VAL A 146 6.87 -15.50 5.76
C VAL A 146 7.24 -14.26 4.97
N LYS A 147 7.15 -13.10 5.60
CA LYS A 147 7.59 -11.84 5.00
C LYS A 147 8.77 -11.29 5.80
N TYR A 148 9.69 -10.65 5.09
CA TYR A 148 10.78 -9.87 5.65
C TYR A 148 10.76 -8.50 4.99
N VAL A 149 10.94 -7.43 5.77
CA VAL A 149 10.95 -6.05 5.27
C VAL A 149 12.30 -5.42 5.50
N THR A 150 12.68 -4.50 4.61
CA THR A 150 13.94 -3.76 4.68
C THR A 150 13.95 -2.78 5.86
N LYS A 151 15.14 -2.39 6.30
CA LYS A 151 15.36 -1.26 7.24
C LYS A 151 14.80 0.02 6.64
N PHE A 152 15.00 0.22 5.33
CA PHE A 152 14.36 1.29 4.57
C PHE A 152 12.85 1.34 4.80
N SER A 153 12.14 0.23 4.57
CA SER A 153 10.68 0.15 4.70
C SER A 153 10.20 0.37 6.13
N ALA A 154 10.94 -0.13 7.12
CA ALA A 154 10.59 0.09 8.52
C ALA A 154 10.55 1.59 8.88
N ILE A 155 11.48 2.39 8.34
CA ILE A 155 11.53 3.83 8.56
C ILE A 155 10.52 4.56 7.67
N GLU A 156 10.37 4.16 6.41
CA GLU A 156 9.42 4.75 5.47
C GLU A 156 7.97 4.63 5.97
N ASP A 157 7.61 3.46 6.52
CA ASP A 157 6.28 3.25 7.10
C ASP A 157 6.02 4.16 8.31
N VAL A 158 7.05 4.43 9.14
CA VAL A 158 6.94 5.37 10.26
C VAL A 158 6.63 6.77 9.72
N GLN A 159 7.36 7.19 8.68
CA GLN A 159 7.14 8.49 8.04
C GLN A 159 5.75 8.59 7.41
N ALA A 160 5.32 7.56 6.68
CA ALA A 160 4.02 7.52 6.02
C ALA A 160 2.85 7.49 7.02
N GLY A 161 3.03 6.83 8.17
CA GLY A 161 2.01 6.71 9.22
C GLY A 161 2.01 7.84 10.25
N ALA A 162 3.08 8.62 10.39
CA ALA A 162 3.17 9.70 11.37
C ALA A 162 2.05 10.75 11.25
N PRO A 163 1.59 11.16 10.05
CA PRO A 163 0.39 12.00 9.90
C PRO A 163 -0.90 11.41 10.49
N GLU A 164 -0.94 10.11 10.74
CA GLU A 164 -2.06 9.35 11.29
C GLU A 164 -1.73 8.78 12.69
N LEU A 165 -0.81 9.43 13.41
CA LEU A 165 -0.30 8.96 14.71
C LEU A 165 -1.41 8.63 15.71
N MET A 166 -2.48 9.42 15.74
CA MET A 166 -3.60 9.22 16.65
C MET A 166 -4.65 8.27 16.09
N GLU A 167 -4.59 7.97 14.80
CA GLU A 167 -5.52 7.14 14.05
C GLU A 167 -5.08 5.68 14.06
N LEU A 168 -3.77 5.44 14.09
CA LEU A 168 -3.13 4.13 14.11
C LEU A 168 -2.94 3.60 15.54
N PRO A 169 -2.95 2.28 15.74
CA PRO A 169 -2.58 1.68 17.01
C PRO A 169 -1.09 1.93 17.32
N ALA A 170 -0.73 2.11 18.59
CA ALA A 170 0.66 2.39 18.99
C ALA A 170 1.64 1.28 18.54
N GLU A 171 1.16 0.04 18.49
CA GLU A 171 1.88 -1.13 17.99
C GLU A 171 2.31 -0.99 16.53
N PHE A 172 1.64 -0.15 15.75
CA PHE A 172 2.08 0.19 14.40
C PHE A 172 3.52 0.72 14.43
N PHE A 173 3.81 1.67 15.31
CA PHE A 173 5.12 2.32 15.39
C PHE A 173 6.13 1.45 16.15
N THR A 174 5.75 0.92 17.31
CA THR A 174 6.69 0.16 18.16
C THR A 174 7.19 -1.11 17.46
N LEU A 175 6.34 -1.81 16.70
CA LEU A 175 6.76 -2.99 15.93
C LEU A 175 7.72 -2.65 14.80
N ARG A 176 7.69 -1.43 14.24
CA ARG A 176 8.61 -0.98 13.19
C ARG A 176 9.97 -0.61 13.75
N VAL A 177 9.98 0.08 14.89
CA VAL A 177 11.21 0.34 15.65
C VAL A 177 11.87 -0.98 16.08
N LEU A 178 11.07 -1.95 16.57
CA LEU A 178 11.60 -3.27 16.93
C LEU A 178 12.20 -4.02 15.73
N ARG A 179 11.55 -3.99 14.57
CA ARG A 179 12.10 -4.60 13.34
C ARG A 179 13.43 -3.98 12.94
N LEU A 180 13.52 -2.65 12.99
CA LEU A 180 14.78 -1.95 12.72
C LEU A 180 15.86 -2.38 13.71
N ALA A 181 15.57 -2.37 15.02
CA ALA A 181 16.53 -2.78 16.05
C ALA A 181 17.03 -4.23 15.85
N LEU A 182 16.13 -5.17 15.54
CA LEU A 182 16.49 -6.56 15.26
C LEU A 182 17.37 -6.68 14.01
N ALA A 183 17.04 -5.96 12.93
CA ALA A 183 17.83 -5.98 11.70
C ALA A 183 19.23 -5.37 11.88
N LEU A 184 19.35 -4.32 12.71
CA LEU A 184 20.65 -3.71 13.04
C LEU A 184 21.50 -4.66 13.89
N ALA A 185 20.89 -5.31 14.88
CA ALA A 185 21.57 -6.28 15.73
C ALA A 185 22.06 -7.49 14.91
N GLU A 186 21.24 -7.99 13.98
CA GLU A 186 21.60 -9.08 13.06
C GLU A 186 22.78 -8.69 12.15
N ALA A 187 22.79 -7.47 11.63
CA ALA A 187 23.84 -6.97 10.75
C ALA A 187 25.11 -6.47 11.48
N GLY A 188 25.08 -6.37 12.82
CA GLY A 188 26.16 -5.75 13.60
C GLY A 188 26.37 -4.27 13.27
N GLU A 189 25.31 -3.57 12.85
CA GLU A 189 25.37 -2.16 12.44
C GLU A 189 25.13 -1.21 13.62
N ASP A 190 25.85 -0.09 13.62
CA ASP A 190 25.69 0.96 14.63
C ASP A 190 24.34 1.70 14.46
N PRO A 191 23.46 1.68 15.48
CA PRO A 191 22.18 2.39 15.46
C PRO A 191 22.29 3.89 15.22
N ALA A 192 23.43 4.52 15.56
CA ALA A 192 23.63 5.95 15.35
C ALA A 192 23.48 6.35 13.87
N ARG A 193 23.77 5.43 12.93
CA ARG A 193 23.59 5.64 11.49
C ARG A 193 22.14 5.84 11.06
N TYR A 194 21.18 5.36 11.85
CA TYR A 194 19.76 5.36 11.54
C TYR A 194 18.94 6.27 12.45
N ALA A 195 19.50 6.68 13.59
CA ALA A 195 18.80 7.47 14.60
C ALA A 195 18.25 8.79 14.05
N GLU A 196 19.04 9.55 13.29
CA GLU A 196 18.58 10.81 12.69
C GLU A 196 17.42 10.56 11.72
N ARG A 197 17.56 9.57 10.83
CA ARG A 197 16.55 9.26 9.82
C ARG A 197 15.24 8.81 10.46
N LEU A 198 15.30 7.96 11.50
CA LEU A 198 14.12 7.55 12.25
C LEU A 198 13.48 8.74 12.99
N GLY A 199 14.29 9.60 13.60
CA GLY A 199 13.80 10.82 14.26
C GLY A 199 13.07 11.75 13.29
N ARG A 200 13.64 11.99 12.11
CA ARG A 200 13.02 12.77 11.03
C ARG A 200 11.71 12.15 10.54
N ALA A 201 11.68 10.81 10.38
CA ALA A 201 10.47 10.09 9.98
C ALA A 201 9.29 10.34 10.93
N PHE A 202 9.53 10.45 12.25
CA PHE A 202 8.48 10.86 13.18
C PHE A 202 8.19 12.36 13.13
N LEU A 203 9.23 13.19 13.22
CA LEU A 203 9.08 14.61 13.53
C LEU A 203 8.65 15.46 12.34
N GLU A 204 9.21 15.22 11.15
CA GLU A 204 8.95 16.09 9.99
C GLU A 204 7.47 16.06 9.58
N PRO A 205 6.80 14.90 9.41
CA PRO A 205 5.38 14.88 9.05
C PRO A 205 4.47 15.48 10.12
N LEU A 206 4.82 15.31 11.41
CA LEU A 206 4.08 15.89 12.52
C LEU A 206 4.25 17.42 12.59
N LEU A 207 5.45 17.93 12.37
CA LEU A 207 5.72 19.36 12.31
C LEU A 207 4.98 20.01 11.13
N GLU A 208 4.99 19.36 9.96
CA GLU A 208 4.17 19.78 8.82
C GLU A 208 2.68 19.85 9.18
N ALA A 209 2.17 18.84 9.91
CA ALA A 209 0.78 18.84 10.37
C ALA A 209 0.47 19.98 11.33
N VAL A 210 1.34 20.22 12.32
CA VAL A 210 1.20 21.32 13.29
C VAL A 210 1.25 22.67 12.59
N HIS A 211 2.20 22.89 11.69
CA HIS A 211 2.33 24.15 10.94
C HIS A 211 1.12 24.40 10.03
N ALA A 212 0.69 23.38 9.28
CA ALA A 212 -0.49 23.49 8.41
C ALA A 212 -1.75 23.83 9.23
N PHE A 213 -1.91 23.19 10.39
CA PHE A 213 -3.01 23.45 11.29
C PHE A 213 -2.96 24.87 11.89
N ALA A 214 -1.79 25.33 12.34
CA ALA A 214 -1.63 26.67 12.90
C ALA A 214 -1.96 27.78 11.88
N GLN A 215 -1.68 27.55 10.59
CA GLN A 215 -1.94 28.52 9.53
C GLN A 215 -3.37 28.49 9.01
N THR A 216 -3.97 27.31 8.87
CA THR A 216 -5.24 27.13 8.13
C THR A 216 -6.38 26.58 8.98
N GLY A 217 -6.12 26.17 10.22
CA GLY A 217 -7.06 25.44 11.07
C GLY A 217 -7.33 24.00 10.64
N HIS A 218 -6.58 23.50 9.65
CA HIS A 218 -6.78 22.19 9.04
C HIS A 218 -5.44 21.53 8.71
N PHE A 219 -5.42 20.21 8.77
CA PHE A 219 -4.32 19.41 8.23
C PHE A 219 -4.90 18.28 7.40
N HIS A 220 -4.44 18.13 6.17
CA HIS A 220 -4.94 17.09 5.29
C HIS A 220 -3.87 16.59 4.32
N ARG A 221 -4.00 15.33 3.94
CA ARG A 221 -3.24 14.71 2.86
C ARG A 221 -4.05 14.72 1.59
N ILE A 222 -3.39 15.03 0.47
CA ILE A 222 -4.01 15.09 -0.85
C ILE A 222 -3.73 13.78 -1.58
N TYR A 223 -4.80 13.11 -1.99
CA TYR A 223 -4.77 11.92 -2.83
C TYR A 223 -5.21 12.27 -4.23
N ARG A 224 -4.60 11.61 -5.20
CA ARG A 224 -4.96 11.72 -6.61
C ARG A 224 -5.16 10.33 -7.18
N CYS A 225 -6.13 10.18 -8.07
CA CYS A 225 -6.31 8.93 -8.80
C CYS A 225 -7.00 9.17 -10.15
N ARG A 226 -6.73 8.28 -11.11
CA ARG A 226 -7.37 8.24 -12.43
C ARG A 226 -8.38 7.11 -12.48
N VAL A 227 -9.58 7.37 -12.98
CA VAL A 227 -10.65 6.38 -13.19
C VAL A 227 -11.34 6.59 -14.53
N HIS A 228 -11.88 5.54 -15.12
CA HIS A 228 -12.58 5.58 -16.40
C HIS A 228 -13.96 6.22 -16.31
N SER A 229 -14.63 6.09 -15.17
CA SER A 229 -15.99 6.61 -14.98
C SER A 229 -16.07 7.64 -13.86
N ARG A 230 -16.83 8.71 -14.11
CA ARG A 230 -17.17 9.71 -13.09
C ARG A 230 -17.83 9.07 -11.87
N ARG A 231 -18.68 8.07 -12.11
CA ARG A 231 -19.36 7.29 -11.08
C ARG A 231 -18.35 6.61 -10.14
N ALA A 232 -17.29 6.00 -10.66
CA ALA A 232 -16.26 5.39 -9.82
C ALA A 232 -15.59 6.44 -8.91
N ALA A 233 -15.28 7.64 -9.42
CA ALA A 233 -14.74 8.72 -8.59
C ALA A 233 -15.71 9.13 -7.44
N GLU A 234 -17.01 9.18 -7.71
CA GLU A 234 -18.02 9.49 -6.69
C GLU A 234 -18.16 8.35 -5.66
N GLU A 235 -18.10 7.09 -6.11
CA GLU A 235 -18.11 5.90 -5.24
C GLU A 235 -16.85 5.82 -4.37
N ILE A 236 -15.68 6.19 -4.87
CA ILE A 236 -14.44 6.31 -4.08
C ILE A 236 -14.63 7.29 -2.91
N LEU A 237 -15.15 8.48 -3.18
CA LEU A 237 -15.40 9.48 -2.13
C LEU A 237 -16.45 9.01 -1.13
N SER A 238 -17.50 8.34 -1.62
CA SER A 238 -18.52 7.76 -0.75
C SER A 238 -17.91 6.70 0.17
N HIS A 239 -17.07 5.80 -0.36
CA HIS A 239 -16.42 4.75 0.41
C HIS A 239 -15.67 5.31 1.63
N PHE A 240 -14.77 6.28 1.44
CA PHE A 240 -14.00 6.85 2.56
C PHE A 240 -14.85 7.69 3.53
N ARG A 241 -15.96 8.28 3.09
CA ARG A 241 -16.84 9.04 4.00
C ARG A 241 -17.52 8.18 5.05
N HIS A 242 -17.59 6.86 4.85
CA HIS A 242 -18.11 5.93 5.85
C HIS A 242 -17.06 5.58 6.92
N GLU A 243 -15.80 5.99 6.74
CA GLU A 243 -14.73 5.77 7.72
C GLU A 243 -14.75 6.88 8.76
N ALA A 244 -15.23 6.57 9.97
CA ALA A 244 -15.48 7.57 11.03
C ALA A 244 -14.24 8.35 11.50
N HIS A 245 -13.03 7.84 11.25
CA HIS A 245 -11.77 8.45 11.66
C HIS A 245 -11.19 9.43 10.63
N LEU A 246 -11.81 9.57 9.46
CA LEU A 246 -11.33 10.41 8.37
C LEU A 246 -12.40 11.42 7.94
N ARG A 247 -11.99 12.68 7.78
CA ARG A 247 -12.79 13.68 7.07
C ARG A 247 -12.32 13.78 5.63
N VAL A 248 -13.24 13.53 4.69
CA VAL A 248 -12.92 13.46 3.26
C VAL A 248 -13.55 14.60 2.48
N ARG A 249 -12.73 15.39 1.80
CA ARG A 249 -13.18 16.53 0.96
C ARG A 249 -12.72 16.38 -0.48
N LYS A 250 -13.65 16.42 -1.42
CA LYS A 250 -13.32 16.51 -2.85
C LYS A 250 -12.66 17.85 -3.14
N LEU A 251 -11.50 17.84 -3.80
CA LEU A 251 -10.81 19.06 -4.24
C LEU A 251 -11.08 19.35 -5.71
N SER A 252 -10.95 18.35 -6.58
CA SER A 252 -11.25 18.49 -8.01
C SER A 252 -11.69 17.16 -8.63
N LEU A 253 -12.46 17.27 -9.71
CA LEU A 253 -12.84 16.15 -10.55
C LEU A 253 -12.98 16.65 -11.98
N ALA A 254 -12.03 16.29 -12.84
CA ALA A 254 -11.97 16.76 -14.21
C ALA A 254 -11.70 15.60 -15.17
N ARG A 255 -12.11 15.74 -16.43
CA ARG A 255 -11.79 14.77 -17.48
C ARG A 255 -10.48 15.17 -18.15
N GLY A 256 -9.51 14.26 -18.18
CA GLY A 256 -8.23 14.43 -18.86
C GLY A 256 -8.33 14.25 -20.37
N ALA A 257 -7.26 14.62 -21.07
CA ALA A 257 -7.13 14.45 -22.52
C ALA A 257 -7.10 12.96 -22.95
N ASP A 258 -6.66 12.09 -22.06
CA ASP A 258 -6.71 10.62 -22.16
C ASP A 258 -8.14 10.03 -22.02
N GLY A 259 -9.13 10.89 -21.78
CA GLY A 259 -10.53 10.49 -21.59
C GLY A 259 -10.86 9.97 -20.20
N MET A 260 -9.88 9.82 -19.31
CA MET A 260 -10.06 9.38 -17.92
C MET A 260 -10.47 10.56 -17.02
N TRP A 261 -11.17 10.26 -15.95
CA TRP A 261 -11.46 11.20 -14.87
C TRP A 261 -10.32 11.24 -13.86
N ARG A 262 -9.84 12.44 -13.56
CA ARG A 262 -8.81 12.71 -12.56
C ARG A 262 -9.48 13.28 -11.33
N LEU A 263 -9.46 12.50 -10.24
CA LEU A 263 -10.01 12.86 -8.95
C LEU A 263 -8.86 13.29 -8.03
N ALA A 264 -8.98 14.48 -7.43
CA ALA A 264 -8.15 14.89 -6.30
C ALA A 264 -9.03 15.11 -5.06
N PHE A 265 -8.61 14.59 -3.92
CA PHE A 265 -9.35 14.72 -2.68
C PHE A 265 -8.43 14.74 -1.46
N ALA A 266 -8.89 15.42 -0.42
CA ALA A 266 -8.20 15.56 0.84
C ALA A 266 -8.75 14.57 1.88
N ARG A 267 -7.86 14.01 2.70
CA ARG A 267 -8.21 13.31 3.95
C ARG A 267 -7.59 14.02 5.13
N GLU A 268 -8.41 14.29 6.13
CA GLU A 268 -7.98 14.88 7.40
C GLU A 268 -8.18 13.84 8.52
N PRO A 269 -7.10 13.43 9.21
CA PRO A 269 -7.16 12.57 10.39
C PRO A 269 -7.82 13.32 11.56
N VAL A 270 -8.99 12.85 11.99
CA VAL A 270 -9.87 13.62 12.89
C VAL A 270 -9.31 13.71 14.31
N ARG A 271 -8.68 12.64 14.81
CA ARG A 271 -8.19 12.58 16.19
C ARG A 271 -6.94 13.42 16.36
N LEU A 272 -5.99 13.31 15.42
CA LEU A 272 -4.79 14.14 15.44
C LEU A 272 -5.13 15.62 15.29
N ALA A 273 -5.99 15.99 14.33
CA ALA A 273 -6.40 17.38 14.15
C ALA A 273 -7.08 17.96 15.40
N GLY A 274 -7.96 17.19 16.04
CA GLY A 274 -8.62 17.59 17.29
C GLY A 274 -7.63 17.77 18.44
N LEU A 275 -6.65 16.86 18.55
CA LEU A 275 -5.63 16.94 19.60
C LEU A 275 -4.70 18.15 19.40
N VAL A 276 -4.20 18.36 18.19
CA VAL A 276 -3.35 19.53 17.86
C VAL A 276 -4.10 20.83 18.15
N HIS A 277 -5.39 20.91 17.80
CA HIS A 277 -6.22 22.07 18.12
C HIS A 277 -6.30 22.37 19.62
N HIS A 278 -6.53 21.34 20.43
CA HIS A 278 -6.62 21.45 21.88
C HIS A 278 -5.30 21.92 22.50
N LEU A 279 -4.19 21.29 22.11
CA LEU A 279 -2.86 21.60 22.65
C LEU A 279 -2.37 22.99 22.22
N LEU A 280 -2.59 23.41 20.97
CA LEU A 280 -2.22 24.75 20.51
C LEU A 280 -3.01 25.88 21.21
N LYS A 281 -4.15 25.57 21.80
CA LYS A 281 -4.94 26.50 22.62
C LYS A 281 -4.55 26.49 24.11
N GLY A 282 -3.50 25.75 24.48
CA GLY A 282 -3.07 25.60 25.88
C GLY A 282 -3.93 24.64 26.69
N GLY A 283 -4.65 23.72 26.03
CA GLY A 283 -5.41 22.69 26.71
C GLY A 283 -4.52 21.69 27.44
N ALA A 284 -4.95 21.23 28.62
CA ALA A 284 -4.24 20.21 29.40
C ALA A 284 -4.50 18.80 28.86
N MET A 285 -3.49 17.93 28.93
CA MET A 285 -3.59 16.49 28.68
C MET A 285 -3.28 15.77 30.00
N PHE A 286 -4.07 14.76 30.33
CA PHE A 286 -3.87 13.91 31.51
C PHE A 286 -3.61 12.49 31.04
N ASP A 287 -2.52 11.91 31.53
CA ASP A 287 -2.08 10.54 31.24
C ASP A 287 -2.43 9.58 32.38
#